data_AF-A0AA35RG86-F1
#
_entry.id   AF-A0AA35RG86-F1
#
_cell.length_a   1.000
_cell.length_b   1.000
_cell.length_c   1.000
_cell.angle_alpha   90.00
_cell.angle_beta   90.00
_cell.angle_gamma   90.00
#
_symmetry.space_group_name_H-M   'P 1'
#
loop_
_entity.id
_entity.type
_entity.pdbx_description
1 polymer ?
#
loop_
_entity_poly.entity_id
_entity_poly.type
_entity_poly.pdbx_seq_one_letter_code
_entity_poly.pdbx_strand_id
1 'polypeptide(L)'
;QVTLVVNVASQCGYTDLNYRELVELQDEFSREGFTVLAFPCNQFGEQEPGSMAEITEFTRSYGINFPLFSKVDVSGRDASAVYSFLHESTRTLPQWNFGKYLVGQKWGREAILFGEGRFFRHSPGRQILAGQTTHGTITRQPL
;
A
#
# COMPACT_ATOMS: atom_id res chain seq x y z
N GLN A 1 -1.63 15.70 -4.28
CA GLN A 1 -1.17 14.63 -3.39
C GLN A 1 -1.57 13.28 -3.97
N VAL A 2 -0.65 12.31 -3.91
CA VAL A 2 -0.86 10.90 -4.28
C VAL A 2 -0.60 10.06 -3.04
N THR A 3 -1.41 9.03 -2.82
CA THR A 3 -1.35 8.20 -1.62
C THR A 3 -1.30 6.73 -2.01
N LEU A 4 -0.39 5.97 -1.40
CA LEU A 4 -0.34 4.52 -1.53
C LEU A 4 -0.92 3.89 -0.26
N VAL A 5 -2.12 3.32 -0.36
CA VAL A 5 -2.76 2.60 0.76
C VAL A 5 -2.38 1.13 0.68
N VAL A 6 -1.88 0.56 1.79
CA VAL A 6 -1.33 -0.81 1.81
C VAL A 6 -1.80 -1.58 3.04
N ASN A 7 -2.31 -2.80 2.86
CA ASN A 7 -2.53 -3.72 3.98
C ASN A 7 -1.23 -4.46 4.29
N VAL A 8 -0.75 -4.38 5.52
CA VAL A 8 0.55 -4.94 5.91
C VAL A 8 0.40 -6.10 6.90
N ALA A 9 1.43 -6.95 6.94
CA ALA A 9 1.55 -8.09 7.84
C ALA A 9 3.01 -8.22 8.30
N SER A 10 3.27 -8.57 9.57
CA SER A 10 4.64 -8.75 10.09
C SER A 10 5.21 -10.14 9.84
N GLN A 11 4.36 -11.17 9.70
CA GLN A 11 4.77 -12.58 9.60
C GLN A 11 4.52 -13.17 8.20
N CYS A 12 4.52 -12.32 7.19
CA CYS A 12 4.34 -12.74 5.80
C CYS A 12 5.69 -12.96 5.10
N GLY A 13 5.78 -13.91 4.17
CA GLY A 13 6.98 -14.14 3.35
C GLY A 13 7.37 -12.96 2.45
N TYR A 14 6.51 -11.94 2.32
CA TYR A 14 6.76 -10.72 1.55
C TYR A 14 7.12 -9.50 2.40
N THR A 15 7.17 -9.66 3.73
CA THR A 15 7.30 -8.56 4.69
C THR A 15 8.58 -7.77 4.50
N ASP A 16 9.71 -8.47 4.48
CA ASP A 16 11.03 -7.84 4.42
C ASP A 16 11.21 -7.00 3.16
N LEU A 17 10.82 -7.54 2.01
CA LEU A 17 10.90 -6.85 0.72
C LEU A 17 9.95 -5.64 0.69
N ASN A 18 8.70 -5.80 1.10
CA ASN A 18 7.71 -4.73 1.00
C ASN A 18 8.00 -3.56 1.93
N TYR A 19 8.37 -3.79 3.19
CA TYR A 19 8.66 -2.67 4.08
C TYR A 19 9.84 -1.85 3.58
N ARG A 20 10.89 -2.49 3.06
CA ARG A 20 12.02 -1.78 2.44
C ARG A 20 11.59 -0.95 1.22
N GLU A 21 10.85 -1.55 0.30
CA GLU A 21 10.38 -0.85 -0.91
C GLU A 21 9.41 0.29 -0.57
N LEU A 22 8.57 0.14 0.46
CA LEU A 22 7.69 1.22 0.93
C LEU A 22 8.47 2.39 1.54
N VAL A 23 9.53 2.10 2.31
CA VAL A 23 10.42 3.13 2.86
C VAL A 23 11.15 3.85 1.74
N GLU A 24 11.71 3.12 0.78
CA GLU A 24 12.37 3.71 -0.39
C GLU A 24 11.43 4.63 -1.18
N LEU A 25 10.19 4.21 -1.45
CA LEU A 25 9.20 5.03 -2.14
C LEU A 25 8.81 6.27 -1.34
N GLN A 26 8.65 6.14 -0.02
CA GLN A 26 8.35 7.27 0.85
C GLN A 26 9.51 8.28 0.86
N ASP A 27 10.75 7.80 0.97
CA ASP A 27 11.95 8.63 0.94
C ASP A 27 12.09 9.38 -0.40
N GLU A 28 11.88 8.68 -1.52
CA GLU A 28 12.02 9.23 -2.86
C GLU A 28 10.95 10.30 -3.16
N PHE A 29 9.68 10.02 -2.88
CA PHE A 29 8.57 10.84 -3.38
C PHE A 29 7.87 11.73 -2.33
N SER A 30 8.22 11.64 -1.04
CA SER A 30 7.56 12.42 0.02
C SER A 30 7.51 13.92 -0.27
N ARG A 31 8.58 14.48 -0.83
CA ARG A 31 8.69 15.91 -1.21
C ARG A 31 7.86 16.29 -2.43
N GLU A 32 7.42 15.31 -3.21
CA GLU A 32 6.57 15.48 -4.40
C GLU A 32 5.07 15.29 -4.08
N GLY A 33 4.71 15.26 -2.78
CA GLY A 33 3.34 15.10 -2.34
C GLY A 33 2.84 13.65 -2.44
N PHE A 34 3.72 12.69 -2.16
CA PHE A 34 3.41 11.27 -2.00
C PHE A 34 3.37 10.89 -0.50
N THR A 35 2.51 9.95 -0.13
CA THR A 35 2.58 9.28 1.18
C THR A 35 2.12 7.84 1.11
N VAL A 36 2.78 6.96 1.83
CA VAL A 36 2.27 5.62 2.17
C VAL A 36 1.31 5.74 3.35
N LEU A 37 0.23 4.96 3.36
CA LEU A 37 -0.63 4.74 4.53
C LEU A 37 -0.70 3.22 4.78
N ALA A 38 -0.10 2.76 5.88
CA ALA A 38 0.00 1.34 6.19
C ALA A 38 -1.06 0.91 7.21
N PHE A 39 -1.82 -0.13 6.86
CA PHE A 39 -2.91 -0.68 7.67
C PHE A 39 -2.61 -2.15 8.02
N PRO A 40 -2.22 -2.46 9.27
CA PRO A 40 -2.04 -3.83 9.70
C PRO A 40 -3.35 -4.63 9.54
N CYS A 41 -3.28 -5.85 9.03
CA CYS A 41 -4.45 -6.70 8.81
C CYS A 41 -4.13 -8.17 9.08
N ASN A 42 -4.97 -8.84 9.88
CA ASN A 42 -4.76 -10.24 10.26
C ASN A 42 -5.62 -11.24 9.46
N GLN A 43 -6.37 -10.79 8.45
CA GLN A 43 -7.32 -11.64 7.71
C GLN A 43 -6.63 -12.63 6.74
N PHE A 44 -5.34 -12.46 6.46
CA PHE A 44 -4.60 -13.30 5.50
C PHE A 44 -3.58 -14.18 6.23
N GLY A 45 -3.95 -15.45 6.43
CA GLY A 45 -3.09 -16.46 7.05
C GLY A 45 -2.70 -16.14 8.50
N GLU A 46 -3.45 -15.25 9.17
CA GLU A 46 -3.17 -14.79 10.54
C GLU A 46 -1.73 -14.26 10.72
N GLN A 47 -1.21 -13.60 9.69
CA GLN A 47 0.19 -13.14 9.62
C GLN A 47 0.44 -11.76 10.29
N GLU A 48 -0.54 -11.22 11.00
CA GLU A 48 -0.43 -9.99 11.82
C GLU A 48 -1.07 -10.18 13.22
N PRO A 49 -0.68 -11.22 13.97
CA PRO A 49 -1.36 -11.60 15.22
C PRO A 49 -1.04 -10.66 16.38
N GLY A 50 0.08 -9.93 16.29
CA GLY A 50 0.59 -9.06 17.36
C GLY A 50 -0.35 -7.93 17.76
N SER A 51 -0.15 -7.44 18.97
CA SER A 51 -0.72 -6.19 19.47
C SER A 51 -0.17 -4.98 18.70
N MET A 52 -0.88 -3.84 18.78
CA MET A 52 -0.39 -2.62 18.15
C MET A 52 1.00 -2.18 18.64
N ALA A 53 1.35 -2.49 19.90
CA ALA A 53 2.68 -2.19 20.44
C ALA A 53 3.77 -3.04 19.76
N GLU A 54 3.53 -4.34 19.61
CA GLU A 54 4.45 -5.27 18.93
C GLU A 54 4.59 -4.92 17.44
N ILE A 55 3.48 -4.61 16.76
CA ILE A 55 3.49 -4.20 15.35
C ILE A 55 4.28 -2.89 15.17
N THR A 56 4.07 -1.92 16.08
CA THR A 56 4.81 -0.65 16.02
C THR A 56 6.30 -0.88 16.19
N GLU A 57 6.70 -1.72 17.15
CA GLU A 57 8.12 -2.01 17.36
C GLU A 57 8.73 -2.79 16.19
N PHE A 58 8.00 -3.77 15.65
CA PHE A 58 8.41 -4.51 14.46
C PHE A 58 8.66 -3.57 13.27
N THR A 59 7.73 -2.67 12.98
CA THR A 59 7.85 -1.74 11.85
C THR A 59 8.93 -0.67 12.05
N ARG A 60 9.20 -0.26 13.30
CA ARG A 60 10.35 0.61 13.61
C ARG A 60 11.68 -0.01 13.23
N SER A 61 11.83 -1.33 13.30
CA SER A 61 13.05 -2.01 12.87
C SER A 61 13.35 -1.84 11.37
N TYR A 62 12.33 -1.51 10.55
CA TYR A 62 12.47 -1.15 9.15
C TYR A 62 12.70 0.35 8.90
N GLY A 63 12.67 1.18 9.96
CA GLY A 63 12.85 2.62 9.83
C GLY A 63 11.69 3.32 9.12
N ILE A 64 10.46 2.81 9.23
CA ILE A 64 9.31 3.42 8.55
C ILE A 64 9.17 4.91 8.91
N ASN A 65 8.95 5.72 7.90
CA ASN A 65 8.80 7.18 8.00
C ASN A 65 7.45 7.65 7.42
N PHE A 66 6.49 6.73 7.35
CA PHE A 66 5.12 6.96 6.90
C PHE A 66 4.11 6.54 7.98
N PRO A 67 2.87 7.05 7.93
CA PRO A 67 1.81 6.67 8.87
C PRO A 67 1.51 5.16 8.92
N LEU A 68 1.56 4.62 10.13
CA LEU A 68 1.04 3.30 10.50
C LEU A 68 -0.25 3.48 11.29
N PHE A 69 -1.34 2.87 10.85
CA PHE A 69 -2.66 2.97 11.48
C PHE A 69 -2.93 1.79 12.43
N SER A 70 -4.06 1.86 13.14
CA SER A 70 -4.58 0.71 13.88
C SER A 70 -4.85 -0.47 12.95
N LYS A 71 -4.77 -1.68 13.49
CA LYS A 71 -5.19 -2.90 12.80
C LYS A 71 -6.65 -2.80 12.35
N VAL A 72 -6.93 -3.23 11.13
CA VAL A 72 -8.27 -3.20 10.52
C VAL A 72 -8.57 -4.47 9.76
N ASP A 73 -9.85 -4.71 9.56
CA ASP A 73 -10.34 -5.66 8.56
C ASP A 73 -10.44 -4.95 7.20
N VAL A 74 -10.01 -5.66 6.14
CA VAL A 74 -10.00 -5.15 4.76
C VAL A 74 -11.15 -5.70 3.93
N SER A 75 -11.82 -6.74 4.44
CA SER A 75 -12.92 -7.44 3.78
C SER A 75 -13.95 -7.94 4.81
N GLY A 76 -15.11 -8.36 4.34
CA GLY A 76 -16.19 -8.85 5.21
C GLY A 76 -17.09 -7.74 5.75
N ARG A 77 -17.96 -8.09 6.70
CA ARG A 77 -18.96 -7.17 7.27
C ARG A 77 -18.34 -6.05 8.11
N ASP A 78 -17.19 -6.34 8.72
CA ASP A 78 -16.47 -5.43 9.61
C ASP A 78 -15.32 -4.70 8.89
N ALA A 79 -15.30 -4.75 7.55
CA ALA A 79 -14.32 -4.04 6.75
C ALA A 79 -14.31 -2.54 7.10
N SER A 80 -13.11 -1.99 7.28
CA SER A 80 -12.96 -0.57 7.58
C SER A 80 -13.47 0.30 6.42
N ALA A 81 -13.99 1.49 6.77
CA ALA A 81 -14.53 2.44 5.79
C ALA A 81 -13.53 2.79 4.67
N VAL A 82 -12.22 2.81 4.98
CA VAL A 82 -11.16 3.03 3.98
C VAL A 82 -11.17 1.91 2.93
N TYR A 83 -11.20 0.64 3.36
CA TYR A 83 -11.21 -0.50 2.44
C TYR A 83 -12.55 -0.69 1.73
N SER A 84 -13.68 -0.34 2.37
CA SER A 84 -14.98 -0.27 1.69
C SER A 84 -14.94 0.74 0.53
N PHE A 85 -14.41 1.93 0.76
CA PHE A 85 -14.26 2.95 -0.28
C PHE A 85 -13.34 2.50 -1.44
N LEU A 86 -12.20 1.88 -1.10
CA LEU A 86 -11.27 1.34 -2.11
C LEU A 86 -11.93 0.24 -2.94
N HIS A 87 -12.71 -0.63 -2.30
CA HIS A 87 -13.46 -1.67 -3.00
C HIS A 87 -14.54 -1.08 -3.91
N GLU A 88 -15.32 -0.10 -3.44
CA GLU A 88 -16.35 0.56 -4.25
C GLU A 88 -15.76 1.24 -5.49
N SER A 89 -14.59 1.85 -5.33
CA SER A 89 -13.89 2.59 -6.37
C SER A 89 -13.18 1.70 -7.39
N THR A 90 -12.59 0.58 -6.94
CA THR A 90 -11.77 -0.31 -7.79
C THR A 90 -12.46 -1.61 -8.19
N ARG A 91 -13.59 -1.92 -7.54
CA ARG A 91 -14.27 -3.23 -7.56
C ARG A 91 -13.39 -4.40 -7.18
N THR A 92 -12.28 -4.14 -6.47
CA THR A 92 -11.27 -5.16 -6.13
C THR A 92 -10.90 -5.06 -4.65
N LEU A 93 -10.93 -6.19 -3.96
CA LEU A 93 -10.42 -6.34 -2.59
C LEU A 93 -8.99 -6.88 -2.62
N PRO A 94 -8.19 -6.67 -1.57
CA PRO A 94 -6.92 -7.39 -1.44
C PRO A 94 -7.19 -8.89 -1.37
N GLN A 95 -6.47 -9.67 -2.16
CA GLN A 95 -6.51 -11.14 -2.11
C GLN A 95 -5.44 -11.70 -1.16
N TRP A 96 -4.46 -10.89 -0.77
CA TRP A 96 -3.41 -11.26 0.17
C TRP A 96 -2.82 -10.04 0.91
N ASN A 97 -1.83 -10.30 1.77
CA ASN A 97 -0.99 -9.27 2.38
C ASN A 97 -0.24 -8.43 1.32
N PHE A 98 -0.04 -7.15 1.64
CA PHE A 98 0.60 -6.16 0.78
C PHE A 98 -0.14 -5.86 -0.52
N GLY A 99 -1.48 -5.84 -0.48
CA GLY A 99 -2.29 -5.24 -1.54
C GLY A 99 -2.18 -3.73 -1.51
N LYS A 100 -1.99 -3.11 -2.68
CA LYS A 100 -1.61 -1.70 -2.81
C LYS A 100 -2.61 -0.94 -3.66
N TYR A 101 -3.15 0.15 -3.13
CA TYR A 101 -4.03 1.05 -3.88
C TYR A 101 -3.36 2.40 -4.05
N LEU A 102 -3.21 2.84 -5.29
CA LEU A 102 -2.75 4.18 -5.59
C LEU A 102 -3.97 5.10 -5.71
N VAL A 103 -4.07 6.08 -4.81
CA VAL A 103 -5.16 7.04 -4.72
C VAL A 103 -4.62 8.42 -5.07
N GLY A 104 -5.22 9.13 -6.04
CA GLY A 104 -4.79 10.48 -6.40
C GLY A 104 -5.94 11.46 -6.46
N GLN A 105 -5.76 12.63 -5.83
CA GLN A 105 -6.80 13.67 -5.85
C GLN A 105 -7.01 14.29 -7.23
N LYS A 106 -5.99 14.30 -8.10
CA LYS A 106 -6.08 14.85 -9.46
C LYS A 106 -6.90 13.96 -10.42
N TRP A 107 -7.23 12.74 -10.02
CA TRP A 107 -7.97 11.75 -10.81
C TRP A 107 -9.42 11.60 -10.33
N GLY A 108 -10.00 12.62 -9.69
CA GLY A 108 -11.41 12.57 -9.28
C GLY A 108 -11.73 11.62 -8.11
N ARG A 109 -10.75 11.31 -7.24
CA ARG A 109 -10.83 10.27 -6.19
C ARG A 109 -10.81 8.83 -6.72
N GLU A 110 -10.18 8.60 -7.86
CA GLU A 110 -9.94 7.24 -8.35
C GLU A 110 -8.81 6.54 -7.60
N ALA A 111 -9.03 5.25 -7.34
CA ALA A 111 -8.04 4.33 -6.83
C ALA A 111 -7.73 3.28 -7.90
N ILE A 112 -6.46 2.87 -8.03
CA ILE A 112 -6.05 1.76 -8.90
C ILE A 112 -5.32 0.73 -8.04
N LEU A 113 -5.66 -0.56 -8.18
CA LEU A 113 -4.86 -1.64 -7.60
C LEU A 113 -3.50 -1.67 -8.30
N PHE A 114 -2.45 -1.34 -7.56
CA PHE A 114 -1.08 -1.25 -8.06
C PHE A 114 -0.35 -2.61 -8.02
N GLY A 115 -0.78 -3.53 -7.15
CA GLY A 115 -0.23 -4.89 -7.05
C GLY A 115 -0.37 -5.50 -5.66
N GLU A 116 -0.02 -6.78 -5.55
CA GLU A 116 -0.04 -7.57 -4.31
C GLU A 116 1.27 -8.36 -4.18
N GLY A 117 1.76 -8.61 -2.97
CA GLY A 117 3.03 -9.31 -2.78
C GLY A 117 4.25 -8.46 -3.21
N ARG A 118 5.08 -8.96 -4.15
CA ARG A 118 6.31 -8.26 -4.59
C ARG A 118 5.97 -6.93 -5.28
N PHE A 119 6.74 -5.86 -5.05
CA PHE A 119 6.66 -4.72 -5.94
C PHE A 119 7.17 -5.11 -7.34
N PHE A 120 6.57 -4.50 -8.37
CA PHE A 120 7.13 -4.53 -9.72
C PHE A 120 8.48 -3.83 -9.71
N ARG A 121 9.52 -4.51 -10.22
CA ARG A 121 10.93 -4.03 -10.31
C ARG A 121 11.03 -2.50 -10.40
N HIS A 122 11.49 -1.87 -9.31
CA HIS A 122 11.92 -0.47 -9.32
C HIS A 122 13.01 -0.29 -10.39
N SER A 123 12.82 0.69 -11.28
CA SER A 123 13.82 1.12 -12.25
C SER A 123 14.13 2.58 -11.91
N PRO A 124 15.37 2.95 -11.57
CA PRO A 124 15.72 4.31 -11.19
C PRO A 124 15.27 5.33 -12.24
N GLY A 125 14.52 6.36 -11.83
CA GLY A 125 14.15 7.51 -12.68
C GLY A 125 12.70 7.57 -13.22
N ARG A 126 11.70 6.92 -12.60
CA ARG A 126 10.28 7.03 -13.02
C ARG A 126 9.42 7.80 -12.03
N GLN A 127 8.59 8.71 -12.54
CA GLN A 127 7.48 9.32 -11.80
C GLN A 127 6.36 8.31 -11.59
N ILE A 128 5.69 8.37 -10.43
CA ILE A 128 4.44 7.64 -10.20
C ILE A 128 3.33 8.28 -11.05
N LEU A 129 2.99 7.65 -12.18
CA LEU A 129 1.87 8.05 -13.02
C LEU A 129 0.79 6.97 -12.95
N ALA A 130 -0.37 7.34 -12.40
CA ALA A 130 -1.57 6.52 -12.46
C ALA A 130 -2.15 6.64 -13.88
N GLY A 131 -1.76 5.72 -14.76
CA GLY A 131 -2.31 5.53 -16.09
C GLY A 131 -2.57 4.04 -16.28
N GLN A 132 -3.57 3.70 -17.10
CA GLN A 132 -4.09 2.34 -17.25
C GLN A 132 -2.98 1.28 -17.31
N THR A 133 -3.00 0.36 -16.34
CA THR A 133 -2.08 -0.77 -16.28
C THR A 133 -2.47 -1.80 -17.32
N THR A 134 -2.01 -1.64 -18.56
CA THR A 134 -1.84 -2.76 -19.47
C THR A 134 -0.37 -3.19 -19.42
N HIS A 135 -0.13 -4.40 -18.89
CA HIS A 135 1.18 -5.07 -18.91
C HIS A 135 2.31 -4.39 -18.11
N GLY A 136 2.05 -4.08 -16.83
CA GLY A 136 3.09 -3.99 -15.80
C GLY A 136 4.19 -2.95 -16.03
N THR A 137 3.92 -1.90 -16.81
CA THR A 137 4.91 -0.86 -17.13
C THR A 137 4.35 0.53 -16.83
N ILE A 138 5.03 1.28 -15.96
CA ILE A 138 4.74 2.70 -15.68
C ILE A 138 5.24 3.54 -16.86
N THR A 139 4.37 3.95 -17.79
CA THR A 139 4.75 4.84 -18.91
C THR A 139 4.43 6.30 -18.60
N ARG A 140 5.33 7.19 -19.05
CA ARG A 140 5.09 8.64 -19.08
C ARG A 140 3.96 8.93 -20.08
N GLN A 141 2.85 9.51 -19.62
CA GLN A 141 1.97 10.27 -20.52
C GLN A 141 2.43 11.74 -20.51
N PRO A 142 2.74 12.33 -21.68
CA PRO A 142 2.92 13.77 -21.78
C PRO A 142 1.59 14.49 -21.49
N LEU A 143 1.71 15.72 -20.98
CA LEU A 143 0.60 16.66 -20.81
C LEU A 143 -0.10 16.94 -22.14
#